data_AF-A0A349WEH2-F1
#
_entry.id   AF-A0A349WEH2-F1
#
_cell.length_a   1.000
_cell.length_b   1.000
_cell.length_c   1.000
_cell.angle_alpha   90.00
_cell.angle_beta   90.00
_cell.angle_gamma   90.00
#
_symmetry.space_group_name_H-M   'P 1'
#
loop_
_entity.id
_entity.type
_entity.pdbx_description
1 polymer ?
#
loop_
_entity_poly.entity_id
_entity_poly.type
_entity_poly.pdbx_seq_one_letter_code
_entity_poly.pdbx_strand_id
1 'polypeptide(L)' 'MRVQRKYKVLKRKTTKEIVEDVNELIQHEYKDTEGFLFRSSGRWQCLDGITYCEKEDRWVQAMVFIQEEEE' A
#
# COMPACT_ATOMS: atom_id res chain seq x y z
N MET A 1 2.65 18.08 -11.80
CA MET A 1 2.80 16.80 -11.04
C MET A 1 1.72 16.69 -9.99
N ARG A 2 0.68 15.90 -10.28
CA ARG A 2 -0.43 15.65 -9.35
C ARG A 2 -0.13 14.37 -8.56
N VAL A 3 -0.33 14.42 -7.25
CA VAL A 3 -0.15 13.25 -6.36
C VAL A 3 -1.46 12.90 -5.69
N GLN A 4 -1.93 11.67 -5.86
CA GLN A 4 -3.07 11.13 -5.11
C GLN A 4 -2.59 10.12 -4.06
N ARG A 5 -3.21 10.14 -2.87
CA ARG A 5 -2.85 9.23 -1.76
C ARG A 5 -4.08 8.47 -1.27
N LYS A 6 -3.93 7.17 -1.04
CA LYS A 6 -4.93 6.34 -0.35
C LYS A 6 -4.28 5.63 0.83
N TYR A 7 -4.96 5.60 1.97
CA TYR A 7 -4.44 4.96 3.18
C TYR A 7 -5.19 3.66 3.47
N LYS A 8 -4.47 2.64 3.95
CA LYS A 8 -5.04 1.36 4.35
C LYS A 8 -4.35 0.87 5.62
N VAL A 9 -5.12 0.24 6.51
CA VAL A 9 -4.59 -0.43 7.70
C VAL A 9 -4.89 -1.92 7.59
N LEU A 10 -3.84 -2.73 7.50
CA LEU A 10 -3.94 -4.19 7.52
C LEU A 10 -3.98 -4.67 8.97
N LYS A 11 -4.84 -5.65 9.26
CA LYS A 11 -5.03 -6.20 10.60
C LYS A 11 -5.17 -7.72 10.53
N ARG A 12 -4.29 -8.46 11.20
CA ARG A 12 -4.25 -9.93 11.19
C ARG A 12 -3.85 -10.51 12.54
N LYS A 13 -4.04 -11.82 12.71
CA LYS A 13 -3.72 -12.52 13.96
C LYS A 13 -2.24 -12.87 14.06
N THR A 14 -1.56 -13.01 12.94
CA THR A 14 -0.13 -13.32 12.90
C THR A 14 0.65 -12.32 12.06
N THR A 15 1.94 -12.17 12.35
CA THR A 15 2.85 -11.37 11.52
C THR A 15 3.02 -11.95 10.13
N LYS A 16 2.93 -13.28 9.98
CA LYS A 16 2.99 -13.97 8.68
C LYS A 16 1.89 -13.50 7.74
N GLU A 17 0.65 -13.48 8.20
CA GLU A 17 -0.49 -13.01 7.40
C GLU A 17 -0.35 -11.52 7.02
N ILE A 18 0.17 -10.66 7.93
CA ILE A 18 0.46 -9.26 7.59
C ILE A 18 1.48 -9.18 6.46
N VAL A 19 2.58 -9.95 6.56
CA VAL A 19 3.64 -9.94 5.55
C VAL A 19 3.13 -10.41 4.19
N GLU A 20 2.27 -11.43 4.16
CA GLU A 20 1.62 -11.90 2.92
C GLU A 20 0.76 -10.80 2.28
N ASP A 21 -0.14 -10.17 3.05
CA ASP A 21 -0.99 -9.06 2.56
C ASP A 21 -0.15 -7.86 2.07
N VAL A 22 0.91 -7.51 2.80
CA VAL A 22 1.81 -6.39 2.44
C VAL A 22 2.53 -6.68 1.14
N ASN A 23 3.06 -7.90 0.99
CA ASN A 23 3.77 -8.30 -0.22
C ASN A 23 2.84 -8.30 -1.43
N GLU A 24 1.60 -8.78 -1.28
CA GLU A 24 0.59 -8.74 -2.34
C GLU A 24 0.32 -7.30 -2.80
N LEU A 25 0.13 -6.37 -1.86
CA LEU A 25 -0.11 -4.95 -2.19
C LEU A 25 1.09 -4.28 -2.85
N ILE A 26 2.31 -4.55 -2.38
CA ILE A 26 3.53 -3.96 -2.94
C ILE A 26 3.81 -4.51 -4.35
N GLN A 27 3.58 -5.79 -4.58
CA GLN A 27 3.78 -6.43 -5.88
C GLN A 27 2.74 -6.00 -6.91
N HIS A 28 1.54 -5.61 -6.46
CA HIS A 28 0.49 -5.09 -7.33
C HIS A 28 0.79 -3.65 -7.76
N GLU A 29 1.77 -3.50 -8.66
CA GLU A 29 2.13 -2.23 -9.28
C GLU A 29 1.02 -1.78 -10.24
N TYR A 30 0.55 -0.54 -10.10
CA TYR A 30 -0.37 0.06 -11.06
C TYR A 30 0.45 0.87 -12.07
N LYS A 31 0.55 0.35 -13.30
CA LYS A 31 1.14 1.04 -14.44
C LYS A 31 0.07 1.21 -15.50
N ASP A 32 -0.36 2.44 -15.74
CA ASP A 32 -1.14 2.76 -16.92
C ASP A 32 -0.20 3.45 -17.92
N THR A 33 0.31 2.66 -18.87
CA THR A 33 1.42 3.09 -19.76
C THR A 33 1.14 2.88 -21.25
N GLU A 34 0.05 2.23 -21.64
CA GLU A 34 -0.27 2.00 -23.06
C GLU A 34 -1.55 2.70 -23.48
N GLY A 35 -1.44 3.64 -24.44
CA GLY A 35 -2.58 4.28 -25.11
C GLY A 35 -3.13 5.57 -24.47
N PHE A 36 -2.62 5.97 -23.30
CA PHE A 36 -3.06 7.18 -22.60
C PHE A 36 -2.07 8.35 -22.76
N LEU A 37 -2.62 9.57 -22.87
CA LEU A 37 -1.87 10.83 -22.94
C LEU A 37 -1.07 11.13 -21.66
N PHE A 38 -1.51 10.62 -20.51
CA PHE A 38 -0.88 10.82 -19.21
C PHE A 38 -0.22 9.53 -18.73
N ARG A 39 1.02 9.61 -18.24
CA ARG A 39 1.68 8.49 -17.57
C ARG A 39 1.34 8.55 -16.09
N SER A 40 0.70 7.52 -15.56
CA SER A 40 0.48 7.39 -14.13
C SER A 40 1.12 6.13 -13.58
N SER A 41 1.82 6.29 -12.46
CA SER A 41 2.39 5.16 -11.72
C SER A 41 1.83 5.16 -10.30
N GLY A 42 1.50 3.98 -9.79
CA GLY A 42 0.91 3.81 -8.48
C GLY A 42 1.56 2.66 -7.72
N ARG A 43 1.98 2.91 -6.47
CA ARG A 43 2.60 1.89 -5.62
C ARG A 43 2.15 1.99 -4.16
N TRP A 44 2.01 0.85 -3.51
CA TRP A 44 1.83 0.76 -2.07
C TRP A 44 3.18 0.83 -1.34
N GLN A 45 3.18 1.45 -0.16
CA GLN A 45 4.34 1.59 0.72
C GLN A 45 3.92 1.44 2.18
N CYS A 46 4.81 0.86 3.00
CA CYS A 46 4.66 0.84 4.45
C CYS A 46 4.94 2.23 5.03
N LEU A 47 4.07 2.72 5.91
CA LEU A 47 4.29 3.99 6.62
C LEU A 47 5.16 3.84 7.87
N ASP A 48 5.19 2.64 8.45
CA ASP A 48 5.97 2.28 9.64
C ASP A 48 6.19 0.75 9.65
N GLY A 49 6.81 0.21 10.70
CA GLY A 49 6.89 -1.21 10.96
C GLY A 49 5.57 -1.84 11.44
N ILE A 50 5.52 -3.17 11.36
CA ILE A 50 4.40 -3.96 11.88
C ILE A 50 4.35 -3.79 13.41
N THR A 51 3.19 -3.42 13.93
CA THR A 51 2.99 -3.19 15.38
C THR A 51 1.88 -4.11 15.91
N TYR A 52 2.04 -4.63 17.13
CA TYR A 52 0.98 -5.38 17.80
C TYR A 52 0.05 -4.44 18.57
N CYS A 53 -1.24 -4.49 18.27
CA CYS A 53 -2.29 -3.73 18.95
C CYS A 53 -2.93 -4.61 20.04
N GLU A 54 -2.54 -4.38 21.31
CA GLU A 54 -3.04 -5.14 22.46
C GLU A 54 -4.57 -5.04 22.60
N LYS A 55 -5.15 -3.87 22.35
CA LYS A 55 -6.60 -3.63 22.46
C LYS A 55 -7.42 -4.45 21.47
N GLU A 56 -6.86 -4.75 20.31
CA GLU A 56 -7.54 -5.50 19.24
C GLU A 56 -7.08 -6.96 19.15
N ASP A 57 -6.06 -7.34 19.93
CA ASP A 57 -5.36 -8.63 19.84
C ASP A 57 -5.01 -8.97 18.38
N ARG A 58 -4.35 -8.02 17.69
CA ARG A 58 -4.00 -8.12 16.27
C ARG A 58 -2.69 -7.41 15.96
N TRP A 59 -1.97 -7.94 14.99
CA TRP A 59 -0.89 -7.24 14.31
C TRP A 59 -1.46 -6.27 13.29
N VAL A 60 -0.80 -5.13 13.16
CA VAL A 60 -1.27 -3.99 12.36
C VAL A 60 -0.13 -3.46 11.50
N GLN A 61 -0.42 -3.17 10.23
CA GLN A 61 0.47 -2.45 9.31
C GLN A 61 -0.27 -1.32 8.62
N ALA A 62 0.22 -0.09 8.77
CA ALA A 62 -0.28 1.07 8.03
C ALA A 62 0.41 1.19 6.68
N MET A 63 -0.38 1.38 5.63
CA MET A 63 0.05 1.43 4.24
C MET A 63 -0.46 2.70 3.56
N VAL A 64 0.34 3.23 2.63
CA VAL A 64 -0.06 4.32 1.74
C VAL A 64 0.13 3.90 0.30
N PHE A 65 -0.89 4.14 -0.53
CA PHE A 65 -0.77 4.10 -1.98
C PHE A 65 -0.49 5.51 -2.46
N ILE A 66 0.56 5.67 -3.25
CA ILE A 66 0.94 6.94 -3.87
C ILE A 66 0.80 6.77 -5.38
N GLN A 67 -0.05 7.59 -5.99
CA GLN A 67 -0.17 7.71 -7.44
C GLN A 67 0.42 9.05 -7.88
N GLU A 68 1.40 8.98 -8.78
CA GLU A 68 2.04 10.13 -9.39
C GLU A 68 1.62 10.19 -10.86
N GLU A 69 1.08 11.34 -11.28
CA GLU A 69 0.71 11.63 -12.66
C GLU A 69 1.73 12.62 -13.24
N GLU A 70 2.39 12.22 -14.34
CA GLU A 70 3.19 13.10 -15.19
C GLU A 70 2.28 13.79 -16.22
N GLU A 71 2.44 15.12 -16.36
CA GLU A 71 1.76 15.97 -17.36
C GLU A 71 2.39 15.84 -18.74
#